data_AF-A0A9E1B8A3-F1
#
_entry.id   AF-A0A9E1B8A3-F1
#
_cell.length_a   1.000
_cell.length_b   1.000
_cell.length_c   1.000
_cell.angle_alpha   90.00
_cell.angle_beta   90.00
_cell.angle_gamma   90.00
#
_symmetry.space_group_name_H-M   'P 1'
#
loop_
_entity.id
_entity.type
_entity.pdbx_description
1 polymer ?
#
loop_
_entity_poly.entity_id
_entity_poly.type
_entity_poly.pdbx_seq_one_letter_code
_entity_poly.pdbx_strand_id
1 'polypeptide(L)' 'LLEDAWSDEFQDVYYHMWHHEGRRMRQGALMGGPDYSHWHGVFEVKNDIRKLRKIYKKRMESGKVE' A
#
# COMPACT_ATOMS: atom_id res chain seq x y z
N LEU A 1 5.51 20.20 -0.87
CA LEU A 1 5.17 19.07 0.03
C LEU A 1 4.02 19.56 0.90
N LEU A 2 3.05 18.68 1.19
CA LEU A 2 1.96 19.01 2.11
C LEU A 2 2.51 19.32 3.50
N GLU A 3 1.79 20.15 4.25
CA GLU A 3 2.18 20.53 5.62
C GLU A 3 2.15 19.32 6.56
N ASP A 4 1.13 18.48 6.41
CA ASP A 4 1.04 17.15 7.02
C ASP A 4 1.33 16.07 5.98
N ALA A 5 2.39 15.29 6.16
CA ALA A 5 2.74 14.18 5.28
C ALA A 5 1.67 13.08 5.27
N TRP A 6 0.88 12.92 6.33
CA TRP A 6 -0.19 11.93 6.42
C TRP A 6 -1.47 12.35 5.71
N SER A 7 -1.58 13.62 5.34
CA SER A 7 -2.64 14.09 4.45
C SER A 7 -2.42 13.68 2.97
N ASP A 8 -1.21 13.22 2.61
CA ASP A 8 -0.93 12.67 1.29
C ASP A 8 -1.51 11.24 1.16
N GLU A 9 -2.49 11.05 0.28
CA GLU A 9 -3.05 9.72 -0.03
C GLU A 9 -1.96 8.70 -0.45
N PHE A 10 -0.93 9.15 -1.17
CA PHE A 10 0.18 8.27 -1.53
C PHE A 10 0.90 7.74 -0.28
N GLN A 11 1.14 8.60 0.71
CA GLN A 11 1.82 8.24 1.94
C GLN A 11 0.96 7.32 2.80
N ASP A 12 -0.33 7.61 2.93
CA ASP A 12 -1.29 6.77 3.65
C ASP A 12 -1.36 5.36 3.04
N VAL A 13 -1.56 5.26 1.72
CA VAL A 13 -1.62 3.97 1.02
C VAL A 13 -0.28 3.24 1.09
N TYR A 14 0.84 3.96 0.97
CA TYR A 14 2.16 3.35 1.09
C TYR A 14 2.36 2.76 2.48
N TYR A 15 1.99 3.49 3.54
CA TYR A 15 2.06 3.00 4.91
C TYR A 15 1.17 1.79 5.13
N HIS A 16 -0.10 1.85 4.69
CA HIS A 16 -1.03 0.72 4.75
C HIS A 16 -0.45 -0.54 4.07
N MET A 17 0.10 -0.38 2.87
CA MET A 17 0.68 -1.47 2.08
C MET A 17 1.78 -2.22 2.82
N TRP A 18 2.80 -1.52 3.35
CA TRP A 18 3.94 -2.20 3.97
C TRP A 18 3.69 -2.58 5.43
N HIS A 19 2.94 -1.75 6.16
CA HIS A 19 2.71 -1.90 7.59
C HIS A 19 1.55 -2.84 7.90
N HIS A 20 0.38 -2.65 7.27
CA HIS A 20 -0.78 -3.48 7.54
C HIS A 20 -0.74 -4.77 6.71
N GLU A 21 -0.82 -4.65 5.39
CA GLU A 21 -0.90 -5.82 4.50
C GLU A 21 0.43 -6.59 4.46
N GLY A 22 1.54 -5.86 4.35
CA GLY A 22 2.88 -6.47 4.39
C GLY A 22 3.16 -7.22 5.70
N ARG A 23 2.70 -6.71 6.85
CA ARG A 23 2.82 -7.44 8.12
C ARG A 23 1.94 -8.68 8.13
N ARG A 24 0.67 -8.58 7.72
CA ARG A 24 -0.25 -9.73 7.66
C ARG A 24 0.30 -10.84 6.78
N MET A 25 0.85 -10.50 5.62
CA MET A 25 1.56 -11.42 4.75
C MET A 25 2.71 -12.14 5.48
N ARG A 26 3.64 -11.39 6.07
CA ARG A 26 4.84 -11.97 6.72
C ARG A 26 4.49 -12.80 7.95
N GLN A 27 3.60 -12.30 8.79
CA GLN A 27 3.16 -12.98 10.01
C GLN A 27 2.30 -14.21 9.69
N GLY A 28 1.42 -14.11 8.68
CA GLY A 28 0.68 -15.25 8.14
C GLY A 28 1.63 -16.37 7.71
N ALA A 29 2.71 -16.04 7.00
CA ALA A 29 3.68 -17.03 6.57
C ALA A 29 4.42 -17.67 7.77
N LEU A 30 4.86 -16.86 8.73
CA LEU A 30 5.57 -17.33 9.93
C LEU A 30 4.71 -18.23 10.84
N MET A 31 3.40 -18.01 10.89
CA MET A 31 2.47 -18.77 11.72
C MET A 31 1.79 -19.93 10.97
N GLY A 32 2.18 -20.21 9.72
CA GLY A 32 1.58 -21.27 8.91
C GLY A 32 0.13 -20.99 8.51
N GLY A 33 -0.26 -19.71 8.41
CA GLY A 33 -1.57 -19.25 7.93
C GLY A 33 -1.56 -18.99 6.43
N PRO A 34 -1.95 -19.95 5.56
CA PRO A 34 -1.88 -19.79 4.11
C PRO A 34 -2.80 -18.68 3.60
N ASP A 35 -3.97 -18.51 4.21
CA ASP A 35 -4.96 -17.51 3.81
C ASP A 35 -4.44 -16.08 4.08
N TYR A 36 -3.90 -15.84 5.28
CA TYR A 36 -3.24 -14.59 5.67
C TYR A 36 -1.95 -14.29 4.89
N SER A 37 -1.24 -15.33 4.46
CA SER A 37 -0.08 -15.17 3.59
C SER A 37 -0.51 -14.73 2.19
N HIS A 38 -1.63 -15.26 1.70
CA HIS A 38 -2.05 -15.13 0.31
C HIS A 38 -3.18 -14.10 0.13
N TRP A 39 -4.44 -14.52 0.29
CA TRP A 39 -5.64 -13.70 0.04
C TRP A 39 -5.69 -12.47 0.93
N HIS A 40 -5.24 -12.63 2.15
CA HIS A 40 -5.25 -11.62 3.20
C HIS A 40 -3.87 -10.96 3.41
N GLY A 41 -2.92 -11.18 2.49
CA GLY A 41 -1.58 -10.63 2.54
C GLY A 41 -1.10 -10.19 1.17
N VAL A 42 -0.44 -11.09 0.42
CA VAL A 42 0.11 -10.78 -0.92
C VAL A 42 -0.93 -10.15 -1.85
N PHE A 43 -2.16 -10.65 -1.86
CA PHE A 43 -3.23 -10.15 -2.74
C PHE A 43 -3.55 -8.67 -2.45
N GLU A 44 -3.66 -8.30 -1.17
CA GLU A 44 -3.95 -6.93 -0.76
C GLU A 44 -2.74 -6.00 -0.98
N VAL A 45 -1.52 -6.46 -0.70
CA VAL A 45 -0.29 -5.73 -1.08
C VAL A 45 -0.30 -5.38 -2.57
N LYS A 46 -0.68 -6.32 -3.44
CA LYS A 46 -0.79 -6.08 -4.88
C LYS A 46 -1.90 -5.08 -5.22
N ASN A 47 -2.99 -5.00 -4.46
CA ASN A 47 -4.04 -4.00 -4.65
C ASN A 47 -3.51 -2.59 -4.31
N ASP A 48 -2.80 -2.44 -3.21
CA ASP A 48 -2.20 -1.17 -2.81
C ASP A 48 -1.14 -0.69 -3.81
N ILE A 49 -0.28 -1.59 -4.31
CA ILE A 49 0.68 -1.26 -5.39
C ILE A 49 -0.04 -0.71 -6.63
N ARG A 50 -1.19 -1.28 -7.00
CA ARG A 50 -1.98 -0.77 -8.14
C ARG A 50 -2.53 0.61 -7.86
N LYS A 51 -2.96 0.90 -6.63
CA LYS A 51 -3.42 2.24 -6.23
C LYS A 51 -2.27 3.25 -6.28
N LEU A 52 -1.12 2.92 -5.72
CA LEU A 52 0.10 3.75 -5.78
C LEU A 52 0.52 4.06 -7.23
N ARG A 53 0.46 3.08 -8.13
CA ARG A 53 0.76 3.29 -9.56
C ARG A 53 -0.22 4.25 -10.24
N LYS A 54 -1.50 4.20 -9.88
CA LYS A 54 -2.51 5.15 -10.41
C LYS A 54 -2.23 6.57 -9.93
N ILE A 55 -1.96 6.75 -8.64
CA ILE A 55 -1.61 8.05 -8.06
C ILE A 55 -0.34 8.58 -8.72
N TYR A 56 0.71 7.77 -8.83
CA TYR A 56 1.94 8.12 -9.53
C TYR A 56 1.67 8.61 -10.96
N LYS A 57 0.93 7.84 -11.76
CA LYS A 57 0.62 8.21 -13.14
C LYS A 57 -0.11 9.55 -13.21
N LYS A 58 -1.13 9.77 -12.37
CA LYS A 58 -1.88 11.02 -12.29
C LYS A 58 -1.00 12.22 -11.91
N ARG A 59 -0.06 12.03 -10.98
CA ARG A 59 0.90 13.08 -10.58
C ARG A 59 1.91 13.40 -11.68
N MET A 60 2.37 12.39 -12.41
CA MET A 60 3.28 12.61 -13.56
C MET A 60 2.59 13.34 -14.71
N GLU A 61 1.29 13.07 -14.94
CA GLU A 61 0.50 13.75 -15.98
C GLU A 61 0.14 15.19 -15.59
N SER A 62 -0.20 15.44 -14.32
CA SER A 62 -0.63 16.77 -13.84
C SER A 62 0.50 17.68 -13.36
N GLY A 63 1.64 17.10 -12.95
CA GLY A 63 2.75 17.81 -12.30
C GLY A 63 2.41 18.33 -10.90
N LYS A 64 1.30 17.90 -10.29
CA LYS A 64 0.82 18.40 -8.99
C LYS A 64 0.65 17.28 -7.98
N VAL A 65 0.86 17.62 -6.71
CA VAL A 65 0.41 16.82 -5.56
C VAL A 65 -0.90 17.46 -5.10
N GLU A 66 -1.94 16.64 -4.98
CA GLU A 66 -3.31 17.05 -4.63
C GLU A 66 -3.48 17.22 -3.14
#